data_AF-A0A1J3H6I4-F1
#
_entry.id   AF-A0A1J3H6I4-F1
#
_cell.length_a   1.000
_cell.length_b   1.000
_cell.length_c   1.000
_cell.angle_alpha   90.00
_cell.angle_beta   90.00
_cell.angle_gamma   90.00
#
_symmetry.space_group_name_H-M   'P 1'
#
loop_
_entity.id
_entity.type
_entity.pdbx_description
1 polymer ?
#
loop_
_entity_poly.entity_id
_entity_poly.type
_entity_poly.pdbx_seq_one_letter_code
_entity_poly.pdbx_strand_id
1 'polypeptide(L)'
;FCQSAFGQSSAPDGCIELATEITKLSGYLPLALKVLGSSLRGMNKDEQKLALPRLRTSLNEDVRNVLRAGYDGLHEKDKSIFLHIACLFNGENVDYVK
;
A
#
# COMPACT_ATOMS: atom_id res chain seq x y z
N PHE A 1 2.56 -8.37 5.14
CA PHE A 1 3.88 -7.74 5.16
C PHE A 1 4.91 -8.61 5.88
N CYS A 2 4.79 -8.82 7.20
CA CYS A 2 5.82 -9.49 8.01
C CYS A 2 6.21 -10.87 7.49
N GLN A 3 5.23 -11.67 7.06
CA GLN A 3 5.50 -12.99 6.48
C GLN A 3 6.36 -12.91 5.22
N SER A 4 6.13 -11.90 4.38
CA SER A 4 6.84 -11.71 3.12
C SER A 4 8.22 -11.06 3.31
N ALA A 5 8.36 -10.13 4.26
CA ALA A 5 9.59 -9.39 4.54
C ALA A 5 10.56 -10.15 5.46
N PHE A 6 10.03 -10.80 6.50
CA PHE A 6 10.82 -11.39 7.59
C PHE A 6 10.65 -12.91 7.69
N GLY A 7 9.68 -13.50 6.99
CA GLY A 7 9.33 -14.93 7.16
C GLY A 7 8.62 -15.23 8.49
N GLN A 8 8.13 -14.20 9.19
CA GLN A 8 7.51 -14.30 10.51
C GLN A 8 6.08 -13.77 10.47
N SER A 9 5.22 -14.27 11.37
CA SER A 9 3.84 -13.82 11.48
C SER A 9 3.71 -12.40 12.02
N SER A 10 4.69 -11.92 12.79
CA SER A 10 4.76 -10.58 13.39
C SER A 10 6.03 -9.82 12.97
N ALA A 11 6.02 -8.51 13.17
CA ALA A 11 7.20 -7.68 12.93
C ALA A 11 8.22 -7.89 14.06
N PRO A 12 9.52 -8.10 13.75
CA PRO A 12 10.57 -8.13 14.77
C PRO A 12 10.66 -6.81 15.56
N ASP A 13 11.21 -6.88 16.76
CA ASP A 13 11.44 -5.69 17.60
C ASP A 13 12.31 -4.64 16.89
N GLY A 14 11.79 -3.41 16.84
CA GLY A 14 12.38 -2.31 16.08
C GLY A 14 12.03 -2.26 14.59
N CYS A 15 11.16 -3.15 14.10
CA CYS A 15 10.57 -3.09 12.75
C CYS A 15 9.06 -2.79 12.77
N ILE A 16 8.47 -2.54 13.94
CA ILE A 16 7.04 -2.24 14.11
C ILE A 16 6.66 -0.92 13.41
N GLU A 17 7.49 0.11 13.56
CA GLU A 17 7.27 1.40 12.91
C GLU A 17 7.29 1.26 11.38
N LEU A 18 8.30 0.55 10.87
CA LEU A 18 8.43 0.18 9.46
C LEU A 18 7.19 -0.57 8.94
N ALA A 19 6.76 -1.61 9.67
CA ALA A 19 5.59 -2.40 9.31
C ALA A 19 4.31 -1.54 9.28
N THR A 20 4.17 -0.63 10.24
CA THR A 20 3.03 0.30 10.31
C THR A 20 3.01 1.25 9.13
N GLU A 21 4.17 1.81 8.78
CA GLU A 21 4.34 2.75 7.69
C GLU A 21 4.08 2.10 6.32
N ILE A 22 4.62 0.90 6.10
CA ILE A 22 4.34 0.09 4.90
C ILE A 22 2.86 -0.31 4.84
N THR A 23 2.24 -0.59 5.99
CA THR A 23 0.80 -0.93 6.02
C THR A 23 -0.05 0.25 5.56
N LYS A 24 0.22 1.46 6.07
CA LYS A 24 -0.42 2.68 5.59
C LYS A 24 -0.16 2.92 4.10
N LEU A 25 1.09 2.77 3.67
CA LEU A 25 1.48 2.96 2.27
C LEU A 25 0.72 2.02 1.32
N SER A 26 0.52 0.77 1.76
CA SER A 26 -0.16 -0.26 0.97
C SER A 26 -1.67 -0.07 0.86
N GLY A 27 -2.24 0.95 1.51
CA GLY A 27 -3.70 1.12 1.61
C GLY A 27 -4.38 -0.07 2.28
N TYR A 28 -3.65 -0.78 3.15
CA TYR A 28 -4.11 -2.00 3.84
C TYR A 28 -4.43 -3.18 2.90
N LEU A 29 -4.04 -3.11 1.63
CA LEU A 29 -4.32 -4.16 0.66
C LEU A 29 -3.38 -5.35 0.84
N PRO A 30 -3.90 -6.59 1.05
CA PRO A 30 -3.07 -7.78 1.27
C PRO A 30 -2.03 -8.03 0.17
N LEU A 31 -2.40 -7.75 -1.09
CA LEU A 31 -1.48 -7.93 -2.22
C LEU A 31 -0.37 -6.89 -2.24
N ALA A 32 -0.67 -5.62 -1.99
CA ALA A 32 0.34 -4.57 -1.88
C ALA A 32 1.28 -4.83 -0.70
N LEU A 33 0.75 -5.28 0.44
CA LEU A 33 1.53 -5.72 1.60
C LEU A 33 2.49 -6.88 1.30
N LYS A 34 2.09 -7.80 0.41
CA LYS A 34 2.92 -8.93 -0.01
C LYS A 34 4.04 -8.46 -0.92
N VAL A 35 3.73 -7.65 -1.94
CA VAL A 35 4.71 -7.11 -2.90
C VAL A 35 5.77 -6.27 -2.19
N LEU A 36 5.34 -5.31 -1.36
CA LEU A 36 6.24 -4.44 -0.58
C LEU A 36 7.05 -5.22 0.45
N GLY A 37 6.46 -6.25 1.06
CA GLY A 37 7.17 -7.13 1.97
C GLY A 37 8.27 -7.92 1.26
N SER A 38 7.95 -8.50 0.10
CA SER A 38 8.92 -9.25 -0.70
C SER A 38 10.06 -8.36 -1.22
N SER A 39 9.81 -7.10 -1.57
CA SER A 39 10.87 -6.18 -2.04
C SER A 39 11.85 -5.76 -0.93
N LEU A 40 11.45 -5.88 0.34
CA LEU A 40 12.27 -5.53 1.50
C LEU A 40 12.93 -6.76 2.16
N ARG A 41 12.71 -7.95 1.60
CA ARG A 41 13.21 -9.22 2.15
C ARG A 41 14.73 -9.30 2.01
N GLY A 42 15.42 -9.63 3.10
CA GLY A 42 16.87 -9.78 3.11
C GLY A 42 17.66 -8.48 3.25
N MET A 43 17.00 -7.32 3.23
CA MET A 43 17.62 -6.03 3.52
C MET A 43 17.83 -5.85 5.03
N ASN A 44 18.93 -5.19 5.41
CA ASN A 44 19.16 -4.76 6.79
C ASN A 44 18.35 -3.50 7.13
N LYS A 45 18.36 -3.09 8.41
CA LYS A 45 17.53 -1.96 8.90
C LYS A 45 17.85 -0.63 8.20
N ASP A 46 19.11 -0.36 7.87
CA ASP A 46 19.53 0.89 7.23
C ASP A 46 19.14 0.90 5.76
N GLU A 47 19.30 -0.23 5.07
CA GLU A 47 18.82 -0.43 3.70
C GLU A 47 17.30 -0.27 3.58
N GLN A 48 16.55 -0.83 4.54
CA GLN A 48 15.09 -0.69 4.60
C GLN A 48 14.66 0.77 4.78
N LYS A 49 15.36 1.52 5.64
CA LYS A 49 15.11 2.96 5.84
C LYS A 49 15.38 3.77 4.57
N LEU A 50 16.44 3.44 3.83
CA LEU A 50 16.77 4.11 2.56
C LEU A 50 15.83 3.72 1.41
N ALA A 51 15.28 2.50 1.43
CA ALA A 51 14.31 2.05 0.44
C ALA A 51 12.94 2.70 0.62
N LEU A 52 12.57 3.08 1.84
CA LEU A 52 11.22 3.57 2.15
C LEU A 52 10.79 4.84 1.40
N PRO A 53 11.63 5.89 1.30
CA PRO A 53 11.30 7.08 0.52
C PRO A 53 11.10 6.76 -0.97
N ARG A 54 11.83 5.77 -1.49
CA ARG A 54 11.65 5.28 -2.86
C ARG A 54 10.32 4.55 -2.99
N LEU A 55 9.97 3.66 -2.06
CA LEU A 55 8.68 2.97 -2.06
C LEU A 55 7.48 3.92 -1.95
N ARG A 56 7.65 5.06 -1.26
CA ARG A 56 6.65 6.14 -1.20
C ARG A 56 6.37 6.80 -2.54
N THR A 57 7.43 7.03 -3.31
CA THR A 57 7.37 7.78 -4.57
C THR A 57 7.12 6.87 -5.77
N SER A 58 7.64 5.65 -5.73
CA SER A 58 7.37 4.58 -6.68
C SER A 58 6.47 3.53 -6.02
N LEU A 59 5.16 3.79 -6.01
CA LEU A 59 4.20 2.71 -5.79
C LEU A 59 4.48 1.66 -6.88
N ASN A 60 4.99 0.50 -6.45
CA ASN A 60 5.62 -0.51 -7.29
C ASN A 60 4.73 -0.85 -8.51
N GLU A 61 5.32 -1.04 -9.68
CA GLU A 61 4.58 -1.17 -10.95
C GLU A 61 3.56 -2.32 -10.91
N ASP A 62 3.88 -3.40 -10.20
CA ASP A 62 2.95 -4.52 -9.93
C ASP A 62 1.71 -4.09 -9.15
N VAL A 63 1.87 -3.27 -8.12
CA VAL A 63 0.75 -2.75 -7.31
C VAL A 63 -0.11 -1.83 -8.17
N ARG A 64 0.53 -0.96 -8.96
CA ARG A 64 -0.16 -0.09 -9.92
C ARG A 64 -0.94 -0.91 -10.95
N ASN A 65 -0.37 -1.99 -11.48
CA ASN A 65 -1.01 -2.84 -12.49
C ASN A 65 -2.25 -3.54 -11.95
N VAL A 66 -2.21 -4.03 -10.70
CA VAL A 66 -3.40 -4.60 -10.05
C VAL A 66 -4.49 -3.55 -9.84
N LEU A 67 -4.12 -2.39 -9.28
CA LEU A 67 -5.08 -1.30 -9.05
C LEU A 67 -5.68 -0.81 -10.37
N ARG A 68 -4.85 -0.72 -11.42
CA ARG A 68 -5.28 -0.38 -12.78
C ARG A 68 -6.25 -1.42 -13.34
N ALA A 69 -5.98 -2.72 -13.19
CA ALA A 69 -6.89 -3.76 -13.65
C ALA A 69 -8.28 -3.65 -12.99
N GLY A 70 -8.32 -3.34 -11.68
CA GLY A 70 -9.58 -3.08 -10.98
C GLY A 70 -10.29 -1.82 -11.49
N TYR A 71 -9.55 -0.74 -11.72
CA TYR A 71 -10.09 0.52 -12.23
C TYR A 71 -10.58 0.41 -13.68
N ASP A 72 -9.82 -0.25 -14.56
CA ASP A 72 -10.14 -0.41 -15.97
C ASP A 72 -11.40 -1.27 -16.18
N GLY A 73 -11.68 -2.18 -15.24
CA GLY A 73 -12.91 -2.99 -15.21
C GLY A 73 -14.18 -2.24 -14.77
N LEU A 74 -14.07 -1.00 -14.28
CA LEU A 74 -15.23 -0.19 -13.91
C LEU A 74 -15.96 0.33 -15.16
N HIS A 75 -17.27 0.58 -15.02
CA HIS A 75 -18.03 1.30 -16.05
C HIS A 75 -17.58 2.77 -16.10
N GLU A 76 -17.71 3.44 -17.24
CA GLU A 76 -17.16 4.80 -17.44
C GLU A 76 -17.67 5.83 -16.42
N LYS A 77 -18.94 5.72 -16.01
CA LYS A 77 -19.50 6.58 -14.94
C LYS A 77 -18.87 6.30 -13.59
N ASP A 78 -18.65 5.02 -13.27
CA ASP A 78 -18.07 4.59 -12.00
C ASP A 78 -16.58 4.95 -11.90
N LYS A 79 -15.85 4.95 -13.02
CA LYS A 79 -14.48 5.49 -13.10
C LYS A 79 -14.43 6.96 -12.67
N SER A 80 -15.34 7.77 -13.20
CA SER A 80 -15.42 9.19 -12.84
C SER A 80 -15.76 9.39 -11.36
N ILE A 81 -16.70 8.61 -10.82
CA ILE A 81 -17.07 8.65 -9.39
C ILE A 81 -15.89 8.21 -8.52
N PHE A 82 -15.20 7.13 -8.88
CA PHE A 82 -14.03 6.64 -8.16
C PHE A 82 -12.93 7.71 -8.07
N LEU A 83 -12.64 8.39 -9.19
CA LEU A 83 -11.67 9.49 -9.19
C LEU A 83 -12.13 10.66 -8.31
N HIS A 84 -13.41 11.04 -8.34
CA HIS A 84 -13.92 12.09 -7.45
C HIS A 84 -13.75 11.70 -5.98
N ILE A 85 -14.09 10.46 -5.61
CA ILE A 85 -13.91 9.97 -4.24
C ILE A 85 -12.42 9.97 -3.86
N ALA A 86 -11.56 9.41 -4.70
CA ALA A 86 -10.13 9.28 -4.43
C ALA A 86 -9.39 10.64 -4.39
N CYS A 87 -9.82 11.63 -5.16
CA CYS A 87 -9.17 12.94 -5.22
C CYS A 87 -9.74 13.94 -4.21
N LEU A 88 -11.04 13.91 -3.94
CA LEU A 88 -11.73 14.95 -3.15
C LEU A 88 -12.19 14.47 -1.78
N PHE A 89 -12.52 13.18 -1.65
CA PHE A 89 -13.16 12.62 -0.46
C PHE A 89 -12.35 11.48 0.18
N ASN A 90 -11.06 11.37 -0.16
CA ASN A 90 -10.22 10.28 0.32
C ASN A 90 -9.94 10.44 1.82
N GLY A 91 -10.48 9.53 2.62
CA GLY A 91 -10.38 9.55 4.08
C GLY A 91 -11.45 10.39 4.78
N GLU A 92 -12.40 10.96 4.04
CA GLU A 92 -13.56 11.65 4.60
C GLU A 92 -14.56 10.64 5.19
N ASN A 93 -15.23 11.05 6.27
CA ASN A 93 -16.22 10.21 6.95
C ASN A 93 -17.57 10.28 6.20
N VAL A 94 -18.22 9.13 6.01
CA VAL A 94 -19.40 8.99 5.12
C VAL A 94 -20.70 9.48 5.78
N ASP A 95 -20.64 9.98 7.02
CA ASP A 95 -21.78 10.43 7.82
C ASP A 95 -22.46 11.73 7.32
N TYR A 96 -22.16 12.21 6.10
CA TYR A 96 -22.67 13.46 5.53
C TYR A 96 -23.85 13.30 4.56
N VAL A 97 -24.69 12.27 4.72
CA VAL A 97 -25.99 12.21 4.02
C VAL A 97 -27.11 12.34 5.04
N LYS A 98 -27.73 13.52 5.08
CA LYS A 98 -28.97 13.80 5.81
C LYS A 98 -30.14 13.82 4.83
#